data_AF-A0A819NTL6-F1
#
_entry.id   AF-A0A819NTL6-F1
#
_cell.length_a   1.000
_cell.length_b   1.000
_cell.length_c   1.000
_cell.angle_alpha   90.00
_cell.angle_beta   90.00
_cell.angle_gamma   90.00
#
_symmetry.space_group_name_H-M   'P 1'
#
loop_
_entity.id
_entity.type
_entity.pdbx_description
1 polymer ?
#
loop_
_entity_poly.entity_id
_entity_poly.type
_entity_poly.pdbx_seq_one_letter_code
_entity_poly.pdbx_strand_id
1 'polypeptide(L)'
;LKENWSRFARYHNKIHRVEIDLMNSINKTKDVWYNERTMRDDGIRLTLPNSKKDFLLLTSDLDEIPKFHFIQTLASCQLHTPFQSLLLQCDFYYYSFGFRHAPDPYFPGVTVSRFSPNDKIPLNLRESRFHNRPMLSTCFHCSYCFDRLETVRLKIASFSHTELNIPKYHDQKYIIDCFRNGKDLYDRHGVRFRHVNINKIELPRLVQVKRERFMYMLDRSSPNAGFRDV
;
A
#
# COMPACT_ATOMS: atom_id res chain seq x y z
N LEU A 1 1.52 5.12 16.23
CA LEU A 1 0.87 3.83 16.59
C LEU A 1 0.57 3.70 18.08
N LYS A 2 1.49 4.05 18.99
CA LYS A 2 1.35 3.88 20.46
C LYS A 2 0.02 4.41 21.02
N GLU A 3 -0.32 5.65 20.68
CA GLU A 3 -1.58 6.31 21.09
C GLU A 3 -2.84 5.70 20.48
N ASN A 4 -2.71 4.97 19.38
CA ASN A 4 -3.81 4.38 18.63
C ASN A 4 -3.85 2.84 18.74
N TRP A 5 -3.00 2.23 19.57
CA TRP A 5 -2.80 0.78 19.60
C TRP A 5 -4.06 0.02 20.01
N SER A 6 -4.84 0.58 20.94
CA SER A 6 -6.12 0.04 21.40
C SER A 6 -7.14 -0.13 20.26
N ARG A 7 -7.09 0.73 19.23
CA ARG A 7 -7.97 0.63 18.05
C ARG A 7 -7.78 -0.66 17.25
N PHE A 8 -6.64 -1.33 17.43
CA PHE A 8 -6.28 -2.57 16.75
C PHE A 8 -6.41 -3.81 17.65
N ALA A 9 -7.02 -3.69 18.84
CA ALA A 9 -7.10 -4.77 19.85
C ALA A 9 -7.54 -6.13 19.27
N ARG A 10 -8.59 -6.12 18.43
CA ARG A 10 -9.11 -7.32 17.74
C ARG A 10 -8.12 -8.03 16.80
N TYR A 11 -6.98 -7.41 16.49
CA TYR A 11 -5.95 -7.92 15.59
C TYR A 11 -4.58 -8.01 16.25
N HIS A 12 -4.46 -7.76 17.56
CA HIS A 12 -3.17 -7.81 18.25
C HIS A 12 -2.47 -9.17 18.09
N ASN A 13 -3.23 -10.26 18.04
CA ASN A 13 -2.70 -11.60 17.77
C ASN A 13 -2.16 -11.82 16.35
N LYS A 14 -2.33 -10.85 15.45
CA LYS A 14 -1.85 -10.86 14.06
C LYS A 14 -0.82 -9.76 13.79
N ILE A 15 -0.50 -8.92 14.77
CA ILE A 15 0.38 -7.77 14.59
C ILE A 15 1.57 -7.90 15.55
N HIS A 16 2.74 -8.14 14.98
CA HIS A 16 4.01 -8.00 15.71
C HIS A 16 4.47 -6.55 15.60
N ARG A 17 4.44 -5.84 16.72
CA ARG A 17 4.89 -4.44 16.78
C ARG A 17 6.36 -4.41 17.21
N VAL A 18 7.18 -3.74 16.43
CA VAL A 18 8.57 -3.41 16.77
C VAL A 18 8.75 -1.90 16.83
N GLU A 19 9.54 -1.44 17.79
CA GLU A 19 9.98 -0.05 17.89
C GLU A 19 11.45 0.00 17.48
N ILE A 20 11.78 0.93 16.59
CA ILE A 20 13.14 1.12 16.08
C ILE A 20 13.57 2.49 16.56
N ASP A 21 14.67 2.54 17.32
CA ASP A 21 15.25 3.80 17.73
C ASP A 21 16.02 4.41 16.56
N LEU A 22 15.43 5.44 15.96
CA LEU A 22 16.01 6.16 14.85
C LEU A 22 16.84 7.35 15.29
N MET A 23 16.99 7.65 16.59
CA MET A 23 17.76 8.82 17.02
C MET A 23 19.19 8.79 16.51
N ASN A 24 19.79 7.60 16.48
CA ASN A 24 21.12 7.42 15.90
C ASN A 24 21.15 7.59 14.37
N SER A 25 20.06 7.30 13.66
CA SER A 25 19.98 7.43 12.19
C SER A 25 19.65 8.86 11.76
N ILE A 26 18.70 9.51 12.43
CA ILE A 26 18.29 10.90 12.20
C ILE A 26 19.44 11.86 12.47
N ASN A 27 20.26 11.60 13.48
CA ASN A 27 21.45 12.40 13.79
C ASN A 27 22.57 12.25 12.74
N LYS A 28 22.58 11.16 11.98
CA LYS A 28 23.59 10.90 10.94
C LYS A 28 23.22 11.48 9.59
N THR A 29 21.94 11.62 9.27
CA THR A 29 21.50 12.17 7.98
C THR A 29 20.10 12.79 8.05
N LYS A 30 19.92 13.90 7.31
CA LYS A 30 18.62 14.54 7.09
C LYS A 30 17.84 13.94 5.92
N ASP A 31 18.35 12.88 5.29
CA ASP A 31 17.69 12.20 4.18
C ASP A 31 16.49 11.36 4.68
N VAL A 32 15.28 11.84 4.38
CA VAL A 32 14.02 11.16 4.70
C VAL A 32 13.93 9.76 4.09
N TRP A 33 14.52 9.54 2.92
CA TRP A 33 14.51 8.25 2.24
C TRP A 33 15.49 7.25 2.87
N TYR A 34 16.61 7.73 3.42
CA TYR A 34 17.50 6.89 4.22
C TYR A 34 16.80 6.41 5.50
N ASN A 35 16.11 7.31 6.19
CA ASN A 35 15.38 6.97 7.41
C ASN A 35 14.27 5.94 7.13
N GLU A 36 13.50 6.13 6.06
CA GLU A 36 12.45 5.20 5.64
C GLU A 36 12.99 3.80 5.31
N ARG A 37 14.10 3.73 4.55
CA ARG A 37 14.75 2.45 4.22
C ARG A 37 15.27 1.74 5.47
N THR A 38 15.95 2.48 6.35
CA THR A 38 16.49 1.94 7.61
C THR A 38 15.38 1.38 8.50
N MET A 39 14.30 2.15 8.70
CA MET A 39 13.13 1.70 9.46
C MET A 39 12.54 0.41 8.91
N ARG A 40 12.42 0.30 7.58
CA ARG A 40 11.83 -0.88 6.95
C ARG A 40 12.70 -2.10 7.16
N ASP A 41 13.99 -1.97 6.88
CA ASP A 41 14.95 -3.06 6.95
C ASP A 41 15.16 -3.58 8.38
N ASP A 42 15.33 -2.67 9.35
CA ASP A 42 15.42 -3.02 10.76
C ASP A 42 14.12 -3.63 11.27
N GLY A 43 12.98 -3.06 10.86
CA GLY A 43 11.66 -3.54 11.26
C GLY A 43 11.38 -4.96 10.79
N ILE A 44 11.72 -5.27 9.53
CA ILE A 44 11.62 -6.62 9.00
C ILE A 44 12.50 -7.56 9.82
N ARG A 45 13.79 -7.24 10.01
CA ARG A 45 14.73 -8.11 10.76
C ARG A 45 14.24 -8.43 12.17
N LEU A 46 13.73 -7.44 12.89
CA LEU A 46 13.24 -7.61 14.26
C LEU A 46 11.93 -8.41 14.35
N THR A 47 11.19 -8.56 13.25
CA THR A 47 9.89 -9.26 13.21
C THR A 47 9.95 -10.64 12.59
N LEU A 48 11.12 -11.07 12.10
CA LEU A 48 11.25 -12.37 11.46
C LEU A 48 10.91 -13.51 12.42
N PRO A 49 10.16 -14.52 11.96
CA PRO A 49 9.85 -15.68 12.78
C PRO A 49 11.12 -16.51 12.99
N ASN A 50 11.29 -17.03 14.21
CA ASN A 50 12.23 -18.12 14.46
C ASN A 50 11.62 -19.43 13.95
N SER A 51 11.67 -19.64 12.63
CA SER A 51 11.07 -20.80 11.96
C SER A 51 12.09 -21.91 11.73
N LYS A 52 11.72 -23.16 12.05
CA LYS A 52 12.47 -24.37 11.68
C LYS A 52 12.10 -24.92 10.29
N LYS A 53 11.17 -24.27 9.60
CA LYS A 53 10.70 -24.63 8.27
C LYS A 53 10.84 -23.44 7.34
N ASP A 54 10.86 -23.73 6.05
CA ASP A 54 10.76 -22.69 5.03
C ASP A 54 9.49 -21.86 5.23
N PHE A 55 9.59 -20.57 4.92
CA PHE A 55 8.49 -19.63 5.01
C PHE A 55 8.52 -18.65 3.84
N LEU A 56 7.36 -18.05 3.59
CA LEU A 56 7.23 -16.95 2.64
C LEU A 56 7.19 -15.63 3.40
N LEU A 57 8.04 -14.70 3.00
CA LEU A 57 8.02 -13.31 3.46
C LEU A 57 7.35 -12.45 2.40
N LEU A 58 6.28 -11.75 2.79
CA LEU A 58 5.61 -10.78 1.95
C LEU A 58 5.95 -9.38 2.44
N THR A 59 6.45 -8.55 1.54
CA THR A 59 6.86 -7.18 1.83
C THR A 59 6.05 -6.22 0.96
N SER A 60 5.27 -5.35 1.59
CA SER A 60 4.39 -4.40 0.90
C SER A 60 4.10 -3.17 1.75
N ASP A 61 3.59 -2.12 1.11
CA ASP A 61 2.93 -1.03 1.83
C ASP A 61 1.52 -1.46 2.30
N LEU A 62 0.92 -0.72 3.23
CA LEU A 62 -0.38 -1.08 3.82
C LEU A 62 -1.55 -0.99 2.84
N ASP A 63 -1.41 -0.18 1.79
CA ASP A 63 -2.38 -0.02 0.70
C ASP A 63 -2.14 -0.97 -0.48
N GLU A 64 -1.10 -1.82 -0.43
CA GLU A 64 -0.79 -2.87 -1.41
C GLU A 64 -1.25 -4.24 -0.87
N ILE A 65 -2.45 -4.67 -1.28
CA ILE A 65 -3.11 -5.88 -0.74
C ILE A 65 -3.14 -6.99 -1.80
N PRO A 66 -2.42 -8.11 -1.62
CA PRO A 66 -2.49 -9.24 -2.53
C PRO A 66 -3.91 -9.80 -2.68
N LYS A 67 -4.27 -10.18 -3.89
CA LYS A 67 -5.55 -10.86 -4.15
C LYS A 67 -5.52 -12.27 -3.56
N PHE A 68 -6.63 -12.65 -2.92
CA PHE A 68 -6.71 -13.84 -2.09
C PHE A 68 -6.31 -15.13 -2.83
N HIS A 69 -6.76 -15.29 -4.07
CA HIS A 69 -6.49 -16.51 -4.83
C HIS A 69 -4.99 -16.69 -5.14
N PHE A 70 -4.20 -15.61 -5.30
CA PHE A 70 -2.75 -15.73 -5.47
C PHE A 70 -2.06 -16.18 -4.19
N ILE A 71 -2.51 -15.67 -3.03
CA ILE A 71 -1.99 -16.14 -1.73
C ILE A 71 -2.33 -17.62 -1.52
N GLN A 72 -3.54 -18.05 -1.88
CA GLN A 72 -3.90 -19.46 -1.83
C GLN A 72 -3.03 -20.31 -2.75
N THR A 73 -2.82 -19.87 -3.99
CA THR A 73 -1.93 -20.56 -4.93
C THR A 73 -0.53 -20.70 -4.33
N LEU A 74 0.07 -19.60 -3.86
CA LEU A 74 1.41 -19.61 -3.25
C LEU A 74 1.52 -20.53 -2.03
N ALA A 75 0.48 -20.59 -1.19
CA ALA A 75 0.44 -21.47 -0.03
C ALA A 75 0.21 -22.94 -0.38
N SER A 76 -0.52 -23.21 -1.46
CA SER A 76 -0.87 -24.57 -1.91
C SER A 76 0.21 -25.22 -2.78
N CYS A 77 1.00 -24.42 -3.49
CA CYS A 77 2.05 -24.95 -4.33
C CYS A 77 3.20 -25.48 -3.47
N GLN A 78 3.48 -26.78 -3.59
CA GLN A 78 4.85 -27.27 -3.44
C GLN A 78 5.62 -26.69 -4.61
N LEU A 79 6.14 -25.46 -4.46
CA LEU A 79 6.87 -24.78 -5.53
C LEU A 79 8.13 -25.60 -5.82
N HIS A 80 8.03 -26.49 -6.82
CA HIS A 80 9.01 -27.52 -7.17
C HIS A 80 10.31 -26.90 -7.70
N THR A 81 10.22 -25.70 -8.25
CA THR A 81 11.37 -24.89 -8.65
C THR A 81 11.63 -23.84 -7.57
N PRO A 82 12.85 -23.75 -7.03
CA PRO A 82 13.19 -22.66 -6.13
C PRO A 82 13.10 -21.34 -6.91
N PHE A 83 12.11 -20.51 -6.58
CA PHE A 83 12.12 -19.09 -6.93
C PHE A 83 12.66 -18.34 -5.72
N GLN A 84 13.59 -17.41 -5.96
CA GLN A 84 14.14 -16.60 -4.89
C GLN A 84 13.16 -15.49 -4.48
N SER A 85 12.48 -14.89 -5.46
CA SER A 85 11.46 -13.86 -5.24
C SER A 85 10.50 -13.68 -6.41
N LEU A 86 9.30 -13.20 -6.12
CA LEU A 86 8.25 -12.82 -7.07
C LEU A 86 7.77 -11.40 -6.76
N LEU A 87 7.34 -10.67 -7.79
CA LEU A 87 6.66 -9.39 -7.64
C LEU A 87 5.18 -9.55 -7.99
N LEU A 88 4.29 -9.33 -7.03
CA LEU A 88 2.85 -9.27 -7.25
C LEU A 88 2.46 -7.82 -7.57
N GLN A 89 2.36 -7.47 -8.85
CA GLN A 89 2.03 -6.12 -9.25
C GLN A 89 0.56 -5.80 -8.94
N CYS A 90 0.37 -4.61 -8.36
CA CYS A 90 -0.95 -4.13 -7.97
C CYS A 90 -1.67 -3.42 -9.12
N ASP A 91 -2.97 -3.65 -9.23
CA ASP A 91 -3.87 -2.78 -9.98
C ASP A 91 -3.96 -1.43 -9.26
N PHE A 92 -3.44 -0.38 -9.89
CA PHE A 92 -3.34 0.94 -9.25
C PHE A 92 -4.65 1.72 -9.33
N TYR A 93 -5.34 1.82 -8.19
CA TYR A 93 -6.47 2.71 -7.98
C TYR A 93 -6.08 3.93 -7.14
N TYR A 94 -6.78 5.05 -7.31
CA TYR A 94 -6.40 6.29 -6.64
C TYR A 94 -7.43 6.78 -5.63
N TYR A 95 -8.62 7.18 -6.07
CA TYR A 95 -9.66 7.73 -5.18
C TYR A 95 -10.73 6.71 -4.75
N SER A 96 -10.96 5.70 -5.59
CA SER A 96 -11.88 4.59 -5.39
C SER A 96 -11.51 3.49 -6.39
N PHE A 97 -12.12 2.31 -6.29
CA PHE A 97 -11.96 1.27 -7.31
C PHE A 97 -12.55 1.65 -8.68
N GLY A 98 -13.26 2.78 -8.76
CA GLY A 98 -13.69 3.39 -10.02
C GLY A 98 -12.61 4.21 -10.71
N PHE A 99 -11.52 4.62 -10.03
CA PHE A 99 -10.46 5.46 -10.61
C PHE A 99 -9.16 4.69 -10.74
N ARG A 100 -8.89 4.17 -11.93
CA ARG A 100 -7.70 3.36 -12.22
C ARG A 100 -6.65 4.17 -12.98
N HIS A 101 -5.40 4.05 -12.57
CA HIS A 101 -4.26 4.56 -13.32
C HIS A 101 -4.07 3.72 -14.59
N ALA A 102 -3.42 4.28 -15.61
CA ALA A 102 -2.96 3.47 -16.74
C ALA A 102 -2.01 2.36 -16.23
N PRO A 103 -1.98 1.17 -16.86
CA PRO A 103 -1.00 0.16 -16.52
C PRO A 103 0.40 0.76 -16.53
N ASP A 104 1.09 0.66 -15.40
CA ASP A 104 2.45 1.16 -15.24
C ASP A 104 3.32 -0.04 -14.82
N PRO A 105 4.20 -0.52 -15.72
CA PRO A 105 5.07 -1.67 -15.42
C PRO A 105 6.05 -1.38 -14.29
N TYR A 106 6.28 -0.12 -13.95
CA TYR A 106 7.17 0.31 -12.88
C TYR A 106 6.43 0.58 -11.57
N PHE A 107 5.09 0.55 -11.55
CA PHE A 107 4.34 0.72 -10.32
C PHE A 107 4.60 -0.47 -9.39
N PRO A 108 4.99 -0.21 -8.14
CA PRO A 108 5.39 -1.26 -7.23
C PRO A 108 4.21 -2.12 -6.78
N GLY A 109 4.54 -3.24 -6.15
CA GLY A 109 3.57 -4.11 -5.53
C GLY A 109 4.23 -4.99 -4.48
N VAL A 110 3.59 -6.11 -4.16
CA VAL A 110 4.02 -6.97 -3.06
C VAL A 110 5.16 -7.88 -3.50
N THR A 111 6.32 -7.75 -2.86
CA THR A 111 7.41 -8.72 -3.04
C THR A 111 7.10 -9.96 -2.21
N VAL A 112 7.20 -11.13 -2.83
CA VAL A 112 7.12 -12.43 -2.15
C VAL A 112 8.47 -13.11 -2.26
N SER A 113 9.11 -13.39 -1.12
CA SER A 113 10.40 -14.09 -1.08
C SER A 113 10.29 -15.36 -0.26
N ARG A 114 10.93 -16.43 -0.72
CA ARG A 114 11.04 -17.69 0.05
C ARG A 114 12.33 -17.68 0.84
N PHE A 115 12.25 -18.07 2.11
CA PHE A 115 13.40 -18.23 2.98
C PHE A 115 13.37 -19.59 3.69
N SER A 116 14.55 -20.18 3.81
CA SER A 116 14.84 -21.34 4.64
C SER A 116 15.37 -20.88 6.01
N PRO A 117 15.33 -21.73 7.06
CA PRO A 117 15.75 -21.35 8.42
C PRO A 117 17.15 -20.72 8.57
N ASN A 118 18.08 -21.07 7.66
CA ASN A 118 19.48 -20.61 7.72
C ASN A 118 19.82 -19.54 6.67
N ASP A 119 18.83 -19.08 5.89
CA ASP A 119 19.09 -18.10 4.84
C ASP A 119 19.42 -16.73 5.44
N LYS A 120 20.44 -16.06 4.85
CA LYS A 120 20.71 -14.66 5.15
C LYS A 120 19.71 -13.80 4.41
N ILE A 121 18.91 -13.05 5.15
CA ILE A 121 17.94 -12.12 4.57
C ILE A 121 18.67 -10.85 4.13
N PRO A 122 18.62 -10.47 2.83
CA PRO A 122 19.35 -9.33 2.32
C PRO A 122 18.79 -8.00 2.85
N LEU A 123 19.63 -6.96 2.81
CA LEU A 123 19.18 -5.58 2.94
C LEU A 123 18.34 -5.18 1.72
N ASN A 124 17.52 -4.14 1.90
CA ASN A 124 16.68 -3.57 0.86
C ASN A 124 15.77 -4.61 0.18
N LEU A 125 15.12 -5.49 0.94
CA LEU A 125 14.20 -6.50 0.41
C LEU A 125 13.15 -5.93 -0.55
N ARG A 126 12.73 -4.69 -0.32
CA ARG A 126 11.78 -3.99 -1.20
C ARG A 126 12.39 -3.67 -2.56
N GLU A 127 13.69 -3.38 -2.66
CA GLU A 127 14.37 -3.06 -3.92
C GLU A 127 14.48 -4.28 -4.85
N SER A 128 14.39 -5.51 -4.31
CA SER A 128 14.33 -6.73 -5.14
C SER A 128 13.19 -6.69 -6.17
N ARG A 129 12.14 -5.89 -5.93
CA ARG A 129 11.05 -5.65 -6.89
C ARG A 129 11.55 -5.17 -8.26
N PHE A 130 12.65 -4.42 -8.32
CA PHE A 130 13.20 -3.88 -9.57
C PHE A 130 13.91 -4.94 -10.42
N HIS A 131 14.22 -6.10 -9.83
CA HIS A 131 14.91 -7.21 -10.50
C HIS A 131 13.98 -8.38 -10.83
N ASN A 132 12.74 -8.35 -10.35
CA ASN A 132 11.76 -9.42 -10.53
C ASN A 132 10.81 -9.10 -11.69
N ARG A 133 10.44 -10.12 -12.47
CA ARG A 133 9.36 -9.99 -13.44
C ARG A 133 8.02 -9.93 -12.70
N PRO A 134 7.18 -8.90 -12.95
CA PRO A 134 5.91 -8.76 -12.26
C PRO A 134 4.89 -9.81 -12.73
N MET A 135 4.19 -10.42 -11.78
CA MET A 135 2.91 -11.06 -12.01
C MET A 135 1.84 -9.96 -12.02
N LEU A 136 1.23 -9.73 -13.19
CA LEU A 136 0.28 -8.65 -13.40
C LEU A 136 -1.06 -8.91 -12.72
N SER A 137 -1.74 -7.84 -12.30
CA SER A 137 -3.11 -7.90 -11.76
C SER A 137 -3.27 -8.86 -10.55
N THR A 138 -2.26 -8.92 -9.68
CA THR A 138 -2.19 -9.88 -8.56
C THR A 138 -2.38 -9.25 -7.19
N CYS A 139 -2.43 -7.93 -7.14
CA CYS A 139 -2.60 -7.14 -5.94
C CYS A 139 -3.58 -5.98 -6.20
N PHE A 140 -4.20 -5.45 -5.15
CA PHE A 140 -4.92 -4.19 -5.15
C PHE A 140 -4.03 -3.10 -4.58
N HIS A 141 -4.00 -1.93 -5.22
CA HIS A 141 -3.46 -0.72 -4.61
C HIS A 141 -4.54 0.36 -4.58
N CYS A 142 -4.70 1.06 -3.44
CA CYS A 142 -5.48 2.30 -3.44
C CYS A 142 -4.87 3.43 -2.60
N SER A 143 -4.34 4.46 -3.26
CA SER A 143 -3.60 5.53 -2.58
C SER A 143 -4.46 6.43 -1.69
N TYR A 144 -5.68 6.80 -2.10
CA TYR A 144 -6.53 7.78 -1.43
C TYR A 144 -7.97 7.29 -1.29
N CYS A 145 -8.16 5.98 -1.11
CA CYS A 145 -9.45 5.39 -0.74
C CYS A 145 -9.81 5.70 0.73
N PHE A 146 -10.01 6.98 1.06
CA PHE A 146 -10.43 7.46 2.38
C PHE A 146 -11.86 8.00 2.37
N ASP A 147 -12.58 7.82 3.47
CA ASP A 147 -13.95 8.32 3.67
C ASP A 147 -13.98 9.69 4.38
N ARG A 148 -12.81 10.27 4.65
CA ARG A 148 -12.65 11.56 5.32
C ARG A 148 -11.63 12.43 4.62
N LEU A 149 -11.99 13.69 4.39
CA LEU A 149 -11.11 14.69 3.80
C LEU A 149 -9.92 14.98 4.72
N GLU A 150 -10.13 14.98 6.04
CA GLU A 150 -9.06 15.15 7.01
C GLU A 150 -8.00 14.04 6.93
N THR A 151 -8.39 12.81 6.54
CA THR A 151 -7.43 11.72 6.34
C THR A 151 -6.58 11.93 5.08
N VAL A 152 -7.16 12.54 4.04
CA VAL A 152 -6.42 12.95 2.83
C VAL A 152 -5.36 13.98 3.19
N ARG A 153 -5.76 15.06 3.89
CA ARG A 153 -4.85 16.12 4.37
C ARG A 153 -3.74 15.56 5.25
N LEU A 154 -4.09 14.68 6.19
CA LEU A 154 -3.11 14.02 7.06
C LEU A 154 -2.07 13.24 6.25
N LYS A 155 -2.50 12.45 5.24
CA LYS A 155 -1.56 11.70 4.39
C LYS A 155 -0.61 12.63 3.62
N ILE A 156 -1.13 13.72 3.05
CA ILE A 156 -0.31 14.74 2.35
C ILE A 156 0.71 15.35 3.31
N ALA A 157 0.33 15.62 4.56
CA ALA A 157 1.21 16.22 5.55
C ALA A 157 2.27 15.26 6.12
N SER A 158 2.10 13.94 5.98
CA SER A 158 2.89 12.94 6.73
C SER A 158 3.80 12.05 5.90
N PHE A 159 3.68 12.03 4.58
CA PHE A 159 4.52 11.18 3.71
C PHE A 159 5.85 11.83 3.30
N SER A 160 6.77 11.03 2.76
CA SER A 160 8.17 11.42 2.49
C SER A 160 8.32 12.54 1.45
N HIS A 161 7.32 12.76 0.58
CA HIS A 161 7.29 13.84 -0.41
C HIS A 161 6.86 15.18 0.21
N THR A 162 7.71 15.73 1.08
CA THR A 162 7.42 16.97 1.80
C THR A 162 7.25 18.18 0.87
N GLU A 163 7.81 18.13 -0.35
CA GLU A 163 7.63 19.13 -1.40
C GLU A 163 6.18 19.22 -1.90
N LEU A 164 5.39 18.16 -1.74
CA LEU A 164 3.98 18.12 -2.09
C LEU A 164 3.08 18.61 -0.94
N ASN A 165 3.63 19.01 0.20
CA ASN A 165 2.85 19.53 1.32
C ASN A 165 2.60 21.05 1.16
N ILE A 166 1.80 21.43 0.16
CA ILE A 166 1.50 22.84 -0.16
C ILE A 166 0.02 23.19 0.02
N PRO A 167 -0.34 24.45 0.34
CA PRO A 167 -1.73 24.84 0.65
C PRO A 167 -2.77 24.43 -0.41
N LYS A 168 -2.38 24.46 -1.70
CA LYS A 168 -3.24 24.05 -2.82
C LYS A 168 -3.79 22.63 -2.64
N TYR A 169 -2.95 21.67 -2.25
CA TYR A 169 -3.33 20.27 -2.14
C TYR A 169 -4.09 19.96 -0.83
N HIS A 170 -4.21 20.95 0.06
CA HIS A 170 -5.07 20.90 1.24
C HIS A 170 -6.42 21.59 1.03
N ASP A 171 -6.61 22.32 -0.06
CA ASP A 171 -7.87 23.02 -0.33
C ASP A 171 -9.02 22.02 -0.54
N GLN A 172 -10.11 22.23 0.17
CA GLN A 172 -11.24 21.31 0.16
C GLN A 172 -11.92 21.23 -1.22
N LYS A 173 -12.10 22.37 -1.89
CA LYS A 173 -12.76 22.40 -3.20
C LYS A 173 -11.90 21.70 -4.24
N TYR A 174 -10.59 21.93 -4.21
CA TYR A 174 -9.61 21.24 -5.04
C TYR A 174 -9.63 19.73 -4.82
N ILE A 175 -9.54 19.26 -3.57
CA ILE A 175 -9.58 17.82 -3.26
C ILE A 175 -10.87 17.18 -3.79
N ILE A 176 -12.03 17.80 -3.53
CA ILE A 176 -13.33 17.29 -3.99
C ILE A 176 -13.38 17.21 -5.52
N ASP A 177 -12.91 18.25 -6.22
CA ASP A 177 -12.83 18.28 -7.67
C ASP A 177 -11.95 17.15 -8.21
N CYS A 178 -10.77 16.93 -7.62
CA CYS A 178 -9.89 15.83 -8.03
C CYS A 178 -10.53 14.46 -7.82
N PHE A 179 -11.12 14.21 -6.64
CA PHE A 179 -11.74 12.93 -6.31
C PHE A 179 -12.95 12.60 -7.18
N ARG A 180 -13.74 13.61 -7.56
CA ARG A 180 -14.92 13.44 -8.43
C ARG A 180 -14.52 13.20 -9.89
N ASN A 181 -13.46 13.87 -10.35
CA ASN A 181 -13.15 13.96 -11.78
C ASN A 181 -11.90 13.17 -12.19
N GLY A 182 -11.26 12.44 -11.27
CA GLY A 182 -10.08 11.63 -11.57
C GLY A 182 -8.85 12.45 -12.00
N LYS A 183 -8.80 13.72 -11.58
CA LYS A 183 -7.63 14.60 -11.80
C LYS A 183 -6.49 14.16 -10.89
N ASP A 184 -5.24 14.43 -11.26
CA ASP A 184 -4.14 14.16 -10.34
C ASP A 184 -4.17 15.12 -9.15
N LEU A 185 -3.95 14.60 -7.93
CA LEU A 185 -3.94 15.41 -6.71
C LEU A 185 -2.74 16.36 -6.66
N TYR A 186 -1.71 16.07 -7.45
CA TYR A 186 -0.41 16.74 -7.41
C TYR A 186 -0.07 17.44 -8.73
N ASP A 187 -1.06 17.61 -9.61
CA ASP A 187 -0.95 18.23 -10.94
C ASP A 187 0.23 17.73 -11.78
N ARG A 188 0.62 16.46 -11.63
CA ARG A 188 1.70 15.87 -12.42
C ARG A 188 1.26 15.76 -13.87
N HIS A 189 2.11 16.28 -14.76
CA HIS A 189 1.81 16.32 -16.19
C HIS A 189 1.53 14.91 -16.74
N GLY A 190 0.41 14.77 -17.45
CA GLY A 190 0.00 13.51 -18.08
C GLY A 190 -0.61 12.47 -17.13
N VAL A 191 -0.65 12.72 -15.82
CA VAL A 191 -1.27 11.79 -14.86
C VAL A 191 -2.77 12.07 -14.78
N ARG A 192 -3.57 11.07 -15.12
CA ARG A 192 -5.02 11.07 -14.95
C ARG A 192 -5.51 9.67 -14.60
N PHE A 193 -6.55 9.60 -13.79
CA PHE A 193 -7.16 8.34 -13.39
C PHE A 193 -8.44 8.12 -14.17
N ARG A 194 -8.47 7.04 -14.95
CA ARG A 194 -9.60 6.72 -15.81
C ARG A 194 -10.72 6.12 -14.99
N HIS A 195 -11.93 6.54 -15.29
CA HIS A 195 -13.11 5.90 -14.72
C HIS A 195 -13.29 4.50 -15.31
N VAL A 196 -13.37 3.48 -14.47
CA VAL A 196 -13.57 2.08 -14.89
C VAL A 196 -14.90 1.55 -14.37
N ASN A 197 -15.50 0.63 -15.12
CA ASN A 197 -16.72 -0.04 -14.67
C ASN A 197 -16.38 -1.03 -13.55
N ILE A 198 -16.77 -0.69 -12.32
CA ILE A 198 -16.51 -1.50 -11.12
C ILE A 198 -17.10 -2.91 -11.18
N ASN A 199 -18.11 -3.15 -12.03
CA ASN A 199 -18.72 -4.47 -12.23
C ASN A 199 -17.90 -5.36 -13.17
N LYS A 200 -16.88 -4.81 -13.84
CA LYS A 200 -15.99 -5.53 -14.76
C LYS A 200 -14.60 -5.76 -14.17
N ILE A 201 -14.40 -5.44 -12.91
CA ILE A 201 -13.12 -5.63 -12.21
C ILE A 201 -13.33 -6.48 -10.97
N GLU A 202 -12.24 -7.08 -10.51
CA GLU A 202 -12.20 -7.67 -9.18
C GLU A 202 -12.15 -6.56 -8.12
N LEU A 203 -12.88 -6.76 -7.02
CA LEU A 203 -12.90 -5.86 -5.88
C LEU A 203 -12.48 -6.62 -4.60
N PRO A 204 -11.90 -5.98 -3.59
CA PRO A 204 -11.67 -6.65 -2.32
C PRO A 204 -12.98 -7.19 -1.74
N ARG A 205 -12.99 -8.46 -1.30
CA ARG A 205 -14.20 -9.15 -0.81
C ARG A 205 -14.95 -8.35 0.26
N LEU A 206 -14.23 -7.69 1.16
CA LEU A 206 -14.85 -6.89 2.21
C LEU A 206 -15.61 -5.67 1.66
N VAL A 207 -15.10 -5.05 0.59
CA VAL A 207 -15.77 -3.95 -0.12
C VAL A 207 -17.00 -4.46 -0.86
N GLN A 208 -16.91 -5.65 -1.47
CA GLN A 208 -18.05 -6.29 -2.15
C GLN A 208 -19.19 -6.64 -1.19
N VAL A 209 -18.87 -7.22 -0.02
CA VAL A 209 -19.88 -7.69 0.94
C VAL A 209 -20.45 -6.54 1.77
N LYS A 210 -19.66 -5.50 2.06
CA LYS A 210 -20.07 -4.35 2.88
C LYS A 210 -20.17 -3.07 2.06
N ARG A 211 -20.89 -3.12 0.94
CA ARG A 211 -20.97 -2.00 -0.03
C ARG A 211 -21.39 -0.69 0.61
N GLU A 212 -22.43 -0.69 1.46
CA GLU A 212 -22.92 0.51 2.14
C GLU A 212 -21.82 1.19 2.97
N ARG A 213 -21.09 0.39 3.75
CA ARG A 213 -19.97 0.88 4.56
C ARG A 213 -18.86 1.47 3.69
N PHE A 214 -18.59 0.86 2.54
CA PHE A 214 -17.48 1.20 1.65
C PHE A 214 -17.93 1.93 0.38
N MET A 215 -19.07 2.63 0.42
CA MET A 215 -19.61 3.28 -0.78
C MET A 215 -18.62 4.26 -1.39
N TYR A 216 -17.86 4.98 -0.57
CA TYR A 216 -16.78 5.87 -1.01
C TYR A 216 -15.64 5.18 -1.79
N MET A 217 -15.45 3.87 -1.62
CA MET A 217 -14.50 3.08 -2.43
C MET A 217 -15.09 2.60 -3.75
N LEU A 218 -16.40 2.78 -3.96
CA LEU A 218 -17.14 2.30 -5.12
C LEU A 218 -17.62 3.45 -6.00
N ASP A 219 -18.03 4.57 -5.39
CA ASP A 219 -18.58 5.74 -6.06
C ASP A 219 -18.14 7.02 -5.35
N ARG A 220 -17.70 8.00 -6.15
CA ARG A 220 -17.28 9.35 -5.72
C ARG A 220 -18.11 10.46 -6.37
N SER A 221 -19.24 10.11 -7.00
CA SER A 221 -20.08 11.03 -7.78
C SER A 221 -20.88 12.02 -6.93
N SER A 222 -21.01 11.80 -5.62
CA SER A 222 -21.75 12.70 -4.73
C SER A 222 -21.06 14.07 -4.60
N PRO A 223 -21.80 15.18 -4.36
CA PRO A 223 -21.23 16.54 -4.27
C PRO A 223 -20.01 16.66 -3.35
N ASN A 224 -19.99 15.91 -2.25
CA ASN A 224 -18.90 15.85 -1.29
C ASN A 224 -17.88 14.72 -1.56
N ALA A 225 -17.90 14.11 -2.74
CA ALA A 225 -17.02 13.01 -3.15
C ALA A 225 -17.02 11.79 -2.20
N GLY A 226 -18.12 11.56 -1.49
CA GLY A 226 -18.25 10.48 -0.50
C GLY A 226 -17.45 10.69 0.79
N PHE A 227 -16.97 11.91 1.06
CA PHE A 227 -16.40 12.27 2.36
C PHE A 227 -17.51 12.41 3.41
N ARG A 228 -17.24 11.95 4.64
CA ARG A 228 -18.20 11.98 5.76
C ARG A 228 -18.11 13.25 6.61
N ASP A 229 -17.03 14.00 6.44
CA ASP A 229 -16.66 15.21 7.18
C ASP A 229 -16.79 16.49 6.32
N VAL A 230 -17.53 16.39 5.20
CA VAL A 230 -17.90 17.48 4.29
C VAL A 230 -19.40 17.44 4.05
#